data_AF-A0A8H8MRX3-F1
#
_entry.id   AF-A0A8H8MRX3-F1
#
_cell.length_a   1.000
_cell.length_b   1.000
_cell.length_c   1.000
_cell.angle_alpha   90.00
_cell.angle_beta   90.00
_cell.angle_gamma   90.00
#
_symmetry.space_group_name_H-M   'P 1'
#
loop_
_entity.id
_entity.type
_entity.pdbx_description
1 polymer ?
#
loop_
_entity_poly.entity_id
_entity_poly.type
_entity_poly.pdbx_seq_one_letter_code
_entity_poly.pdbx_strand_id
1 'polypeptide(L)'
;MDGLIAHILQELAFEGDLGSDVSRLRQIISQYHATQFIAASHPQIVDDKFCAFVWTVLAIQDHVVVGVVPEGAATVYFPPQPSKIKADGKGKTKKDTVSISLTPLPSNEVSNQSLDSLMAKYGDALRVAVEPDICFVCLTGSHIRPSKLSANAYAVLQLITRARTEGISVTDISRQSGYDPKTCFISLKYSLTWDISTKSKWGEPRSTFEAEIECAAEEDNEEDDEVDGANQEFTANIQFEPIDNRHMSTIAVVKARIKRLLRHMPNGLHVYRHLLEAIGFKSTLKKERRVFTHRVPRATQGPLH
;
A
#
# COMPACT_ATOMS: atom_id res chain seq x y z
N MET A 1 7.98 -4.31 28.43
CA MET A 1 7.95 -5.56 27.63
C MET A 1 6.71 -5.63 26.78
N ASP A 2 5.51 -5.43 27.33
CA ASP A 2 4.24 -5.52 26.58
C ASP A 2 4.19 -4.63 25.34
N GLY A 3 4.73 -3.40 25.42
CA GLY A 3 4.82 -2.49 24.26
C GLY A 3 5.73 -3.00 23.14
N LEU A 4 6.81 -3.73 23.47
CA LEU A 4 7.69 -4.35 22.49
C LEU A 4 6.99 -5.55 21.83
N ILE A 5 6.32 -6.39 22.62
CA ILE A 5 5.58 -7.54 22.09
C ILE A 5 4.45 -7.07 21.17
N ALA A 6 3.67 -6.07 21.56
CA ALA A 6 2.62 -5.50 20.72
C ALA A 6 3.18 -4.96 19.39
N HIS A 7 4.35 -4.29 19.43
CA HIS A 7 5.02 -3.82 18.22
C HIS A 7 5.49 -4.99 17.34
N ILE A 8 6.08 -6.04 17.92
CA ILE A 8 6.50 -7.23 17.17
C ILE A 8 5.30 -7.91 16.52
N LEU A 9 4.20 -8.13 17.25
CA LEU A 9 2.99 -8.75 16.70
C LEU A 9 2.43 -7.93 15.54
N GLN A 10 2.44 -6.61 15.65
CA GLN A 10 2.01 -5.71 14.58
C GLN A 10 2.94 -5.79 13.36
N GLU A 11 4.25 -5.78 13.55
CA GLU A 11 5.21 -5.89 12.45
C GLU A 11 5.13 -7.24 11.76
N LEU A 12 4.94 -8.34 12.52
CA LEU A 12 4.69 -9.67 11.96
C LEU A 12 3.36 -9.74 11.20
N ALA A 13 2.31 -9.06 11.69
CA ALA A 13 1.03 -8.98 11.00
C ALA A 13 1.14 -8.32 9.62
N PHE A 14 2.01 -7.32 9.47
CA PHE A 14 2.27 -6.66 8.19
C PHE A 14 3.08 -7.52 7.23
N GLU A 15 3.76 -8.56 7.71
CA GLU A 15 4.35 -9.58 6.85
C GLU A 15 3.27 -10.54 6.31
N GLY A 16 2.08 -10.60 6.92
CA GLY A 16 0.96 -11.41 6.42
C GLY A 16 1.08 -12.90 6.76
N ASP A 17 0.24 -13.72 6.12
CA ASP A 17 -0.11 -15.06 6.63
C ASP A 17 1.03 -16.11 6.53
N LEU A 18 2.00 -15.90 5.63
CA LEU A 18 3.23 -16.71 5.56
C LEU A 18 4.30 -16.27 6.56
N GLY A 19 4.07 -15.17 7.27
CA GLY A 19 4.96 -14.64 8.29
C GLY A 19 6.26 -14.06 7.75
N SER A 20 7.14 -13.79 8.71
CA SER A 20 8.46 -13.23 8.52
C SER A 20 9.56 -14.26 8.70
N ASP A 21 10.71 -13.99 8.10
CA ASP A 21 11.95 -14.69 8.41
C ASP A 21 12.36 -14.42 9.86
N VAL A 22 12.82 -15.45 10.54
CA VAL A 22 13.22 -15.39 11.95
C VAL A 22 14.35 -14.37 12.18
N SER A 23 15.25 -14.22 11.22
CA SER A 23 16.39 -13.29 11.28
C SER A 23 15.92 -11.84 11.37
N ARG A 24 14.72 -11.52 10.86
CA ARG A 24 14.14 -10.18 10.90
C ARG A 24 13.66 -9.78 12.29
N LEU A 25 13.41 -10.74 13.19
CA LEU A 25 12.99 -10.46 14.55
C LEU A 25 13.97 -9.53 15.28
N ARG A 26 15.27 -9.76 15.12
CA ARG A 26 16.31 -8.90 15.70
C ARG A 26 16.24 -7.46 15.17
N GLN A 27 15.94 -7.30 13.88
CA GLN A 27 15.81 -5.99 13.26
C GLN A 27 14.60 -5.24 13.82
N ILE A 28 13.45 -5.92 13.97
CA ILE A 28 12.23 -5.35 14.57
C ILE A 28 12.48 -4.88 16.00
N ILE A 29 13.12 -5.72 16.83
CA ILE A 29 13.47 -5.37 18.21
C ILE A 29 14.38 -4.13 18.24
N SER A 30 15.39 -4.11 17.36
CA SER A 30 16.33 -2.99 17.26
C SER A 30 15.64 -1.70 16.83
N GLN A 31 14.73 -1.75 15.86
CA GLN A 31 13.96 -0.61 15.38
C GLN A 31 13.03 -0.04 16.45
N TYR A 32 12.36 -0.90 17.24
CA TYR A 32 11.53 -0.46 18.35
C TYR A 32 12.32 0.37 19.36
N HIS A 33 13.47 -0.16 19.80
CA HIS A 33 14.30 0.52 20.78
C HIS A 33 14.98 1.77 20.20
N ALA A 34 15.39 1.74 18.93
CA ALA A 34 15.91 2.92 18.25
C ALA A 34 14.87 4.04 18.22
N THR A 35 13.58 3.74 17.98
CA THR A 35 12.52 4.74 17.83
C THR A 35 11.99 5.26 19.19
N GLN A 36 11.81 4.37 20.17
CA GLN A 36 11.27 4.72 21.48
C GLN A 36 12.26 5.49 22.37
N PHE A 37 13.58 5.29 22.15
CA PHE A 37 14.61 5.75 23.07
C PHE A 37 15.66 6.67 22.43
N ILE A 38 15.31 7.37 21.32
CA ILE A 38 16.19 8.35 20.62
C ILE A 38 16.81 9.37 21.60
N ALA A 39 16.11 9.72 22.68
CA ALA A 39 16.55 10.68 23.69
C ALA A 39 16.83 10.08 25.08
N ALA A 40 16.89 8.74 25.21
CA ALA A 40 17.08 8.11 26.51
C ALA A 40 18.55 8.07 26.91
N SER A 41 18.83 8.38 28.17
CA SER A 41 20.17 8.37 28.75
C SER A 41 20.80 6.97 28.84
N HIS A 42 20.01 5.91 28.72
CA HIS A 42 20.46 4.52 28.73
C HIS A 42 19.71 3.71 27.64
N PRO A 43 20.24 3.63 26.41
CA PRO A 43 19.61 2.83 25.36
C PRO A 43 19.67 1.34 25.70
N GLN A 44 18.60 0.61 25.38
CA GLN A 44 18.56 -0.84 25.52
C GLN A 44 19.58 -1.47 24.57
N ILE A 45 20.43 -2.36 25.09
CA ILE A 45 21.37 -3.13 24.27
C ILE A 45 20.63 -4.36 23.72
N VAL A 46 20.61 -4.51 22.40
CA VAL A 46 20.00 -5.65 21.70
C VAL A 46 21.08 -6.69 21.40
N ASP A 47 21.44 -7.45 22.43
CA ASP A 47 22.36 -8.59 22.33
C ASP A 47 21.62 -9.92 22.10
N ASP A 48 22.38 -10.99 21.86
CA ASP A 48 21.82 -12.30 21.55
C ASP A 48 21.02 -12.86 22.74
N LYS A 49 21.41 -12.53 23.97
CA LYS A 49 20.72 -12.94 25.20
C LYS A 49 19.35 -12.27 25.32
N PHE A 50 19.26 -10.98 25.01
CA PHE A 50 18.01 -10.25 24.98
C PHE A 50 17.09 -10.76 23.88
N CYS A 51 17.61 -11.01 22.68
CA CYS A 51 16.82 -11.63 21.60
C CYS A 51 16.31 -13.02 21.99
N ALA A 52 17.14 -13.85 22.62
CA ALA A 52 16.72 -15.16 23.13
C ALA A 52 15.63 -15.05 24.19
N PHE A 53 15.73 -14.08 25.10
CA PHE A 53 14.67 -13.82 26.08
C PHE A 53 13.36 -13.39 25.40
N VAL A 54 13.40 -12.44 24.46
CA VAL A 54 12.21 -12.02 23.70
C VAL A 54 11.60 -13.19 22.94
N TRP A 55 12.42 -14.06 22.36
CA TRP A 55 11.96 -15.30 21.73
C TRP A 55 11.18 -16.19 22.71
N THR A 56 11.70 -16.44 23.92
CA THR A 56 10.98 -17.27 24.91
C THR A 56 9.61 -16.68 25.28
N VAL A 57 9.48 -15.36 25.29
CA VAL A 57 8.19 -14.69 25.57
C VAL A 57 7.24 -14.83 24.37
N LEU A 58 7.75 -14.70 23.14
CA LEU A 58 6.96 -14.83 21.91
C LEU A 58 6.49 -16.26 21.66
N ALA A 59 7.34 -17.25 21.91
CA ALA A 59 7.04 -18.67 21.72
C ALA A 59 5.86 -19.18 22.56
N ILE A 60 5.51 -18.47 23.63
CA ILE A 60 4.41 -18.80 24.54
C ILE A 60 3.12 -18.05 24.16
N GLN A 61 3.17 -17.06 23.27
CA GLN A 61 1.97 -16.31 22.90
C GLN A 61 1.03 -17.18 22.05
N ASP A 62 -0.23 -17.28 22.47
CA ASP A 62 -1.26 -18.04 21.75
C ASP A 62 -1.45 -17.59 20.30
N HIS A 63 -1.21 -16.31 20.06
CA HIS A 63 -1.41 -15.64 18.78
C HIS A 63 -0.23 -15.74 17.81
N VAL A 64 0.91 -16.30 18.25
CA VAL A 64 2.12 -16.44 17.43
C VAL A 64 2.15 -17.85 16.85
N VAL A 65 2.28 -17.92 15.53
CA VAL A 65 2.40 -19.18 14.79
C VAL A 65 3.83 -19.32 14.30
N VAL A 66 4.55 -20.31 14.84
CA VAL A 66 5.87 -20.70 14.34
C VAL A 66 5.69 -21.92 13.46
N GLY A 67 6.20 -21.86 12.24
CA GLY A 67 5.92 -22.90 11.25
C GLY A 67 6.95 -22.95 10.13
N VAL A 68 6.74 -23.92 9.24
CA VAL A 68 7.55 -24.10 8.04
C VAL A 68 6.74 -23.72 6.82
N VAL A 69 7.36 -23.01 5.89
CA VAL A 69 6.74 -22.66 4.59
C VAL A 69 6.50 -23.94 3.78
N PRO A 70 5.24 -24.20 3.35
CA PRO A 70 4.96 -25.30 2.44
C PRO A 70 5.71 -25.13 1.12
N GLU A 71 6.20 -26.22 0.54
CA GLU A 71 6.96 -26.17 -0.72
C GLU A 71 6.12 -25.57 -1.85
N GLY A 72 6.62 -24.52 -2.51
CA GLY A 72 5.92 -23.81 -3.58
C GLY A 72 4.84 -22.83 -3.12
N ALA A 73 4.73 -22.52 -1.82
CA ALA A 73 3.81 -21.51 -1.32
C ALA A 73 4.15 -20.10 -1.88
N ALA A 74 3.16 -19.43 -2.44
CA ALA A 74 3.28 -18.04 -2.87
C ALA A 74 3.20 -17.10 -1.67
N THR A 75 4.00 -16.03 -1.69
CA THR A 75 4.10 -15.03 -0.59
C THR A 75 2.76 -14.47 -0.12
N VAL A 76 1.81 -14.30 -1.05
CA VAL A 76 0.43 -13.88 -0.77
C VAL A 76 -0.51 -14.72 -1.61
N TYR A 77 -1.66 -15.12 -1.03
CA TYR A 77 -2.69 -15.86 -1.75
C TYR A 77 -3.56 -14.95 -2.59
N PHE A 78 -3.59 -15.22 -3.89
CA PHE A 78 -4.53 -14.61 -4.82
C PHE A 78 -5.60 -15.62 -5.23
N PRO A 79 -6.90 -15.31 -5.05
CA PRO A 79 -7.96 -16.19 -5.52
C PRO A 79 -7.86 -16.34 -7.05
N PRO A 80 -8.20 -17.51 -7.63
CA PRO A 80 -8.13 -17.69 -9.08
C PRO A 80 -9.18 -16.85 -9.81
N GLN A 81 -8.79 -16.28 -10.97
CA GLN A 81 -9.70 -15.51 -11.82
C GLN A 81 -10.80 -16.42 -12.45
N PRO A 82 -12.08 -16.02 -12.39
CA PRO A 82 -13.19 -16.80 -12.95
C PRO A 82 -13.11 -16.97 -14.48
N SER A 83 -12.45 -16.06 -15.18
CA SER A 83 -12.20 -16.15 -16.63
C SER A 83 -11.22 -17.28 -16.99
N LYS A 84 -10.16 -17.46 -16.18
CA LYS A 84 -9.17 -18.55 -16.36
C LYS A 84 -9.75 -19.92 -16.00
N ILE A 85 -10.62 -19.99 -14.99
CA ILE A 85 -11.33 -21.22 -14.60
C ILE A 85 -12.22 -21.76 -15.74
N LYS A 86 -12.79 -20.88 -16.57
CA LYS A 86 -13.63 -21.28 -17.71
C LYS A 86 -12.82 -21.63 -18.97
N ALA A 87 -11.62 -21.07 -19.13
CA ALA A 87 -10.74 -21.36 -20.26
C ALA A 87 -10.01 -22.71 -20.12
N ASP A 88 -9.66 -23.11 -18.89
CA ASP A 88 -9.06 -24.42 -18.58
C ASP A 88 -10.11 -25.54 -18.51
N GLY A 89 -10.88 -25.69 -19.60
CA GLY A 89 -11.98 -26.63 -19.71
C GLY A 89 -11.68 -28.05 -19.21
N LYS A 90 -12.58 -28.55 -18.36
CA LYS A 90 -13.01 -29.96 -18.24
C LYS A 90 -11.88 -31.00 -18.47
N GLY A 91 -11.00 -31.20 -17.49
CA GLY A 91 -10.23 -32.45 -17.43
C GLY A 91 -8.83 -32.42 -16.82
N LYS A 92 -8.26 -31.26 -16.46
CA LYS A 92 -6.99 -31.25 -15.71
C LYS A 92 -7.26 -31.14 -14.22
N THR A 93 -6.77 -32.15 -13.50
CA THR A 93 -6.71 -32.28 -12.05
C THR A 93 -6.47 -30.92 -11.43
N LYS A 94 -7.39 -30.50 -10.55
CA LYS A 94 -7.18 -29.39 -9.61
C LYS A 94 -5.74 -29.52 -9.11
N LYS A 95 -4.87 -28.62 -9.53
CA LYS A 95 -3.62 -28.40 -8.79
C LYS A 95 -4.12 -27.77 -7.51
N ASP A 96 -4.34 -28.61 -6.50
CA ASP A 96 -4.83 -28.17 -5.20
C ASP A 96 -3.98 -26.97 -4.82
N THR A 97 -4.64 -25.81 -4.74
CA THR A 97 -4.00 -24.56 -4.38
C THR A 97 -3.52 -24.79 -2.96
N VAL A 98 -2.24 -25.14 -2.82
CA VAL A 98 -1.60 -25.48 -1.56
C VAL A 98 -1.97 -24.39 -0.57
N SER A 99 -2.52 -24.78 0.57
CA SER A 99 -2.85 -23.85 1.64
C SER A 99 -1.60 -23.02 1.93
N ILE A 100 -1.65 -21.72 1.63
CA ILE A 100 -0.55 -20.75 1.81
C ILE A 100 -0.30 -20.44 3.30
N SER A 101 -1.09 -21.05 4.18
CA SER A 101 -0.82 -21.00 5.62
C SER A 101 0.46 -21.77 5.95
N LEU A 102 1.23 -21.23 6.88
CA LEU A 102 2.36 -21.95 7.47
C LEU A 102 1.91 -23.33 7.98
N THR A 103 2.79 -24.32 7.84
CA THR A 103 2.61 -25.61 8.53
C THR A 103 3.07 -25.40 9.97
N PRO A 104 2.16 -25.31 10.96
CA PRO A 104 2.53 -24.94 12.32
C PRO A 104 3.36 -26.05 12.95
N LEU A 105 4.41 -25.67 13.66
CA LEU A 105 5.15 -26.59 14.51
C LEU A 105 4.38 -26.84 15.81
N PRO A 106 4.50 -28.02 16.42
CA PRO A 106 3.88 -28.31 17.71
C PRO A 106 4.37 -27.32 18.79
N SER A 107 3.45 -26.76 19.60
CA SER A 107 3.79 -25.75 20.61
C SER A 107 4.83 -26.21 21.63
N ASN A 108 4.85 -27.51 21.94
CA ASN A 108 5.86 -28.14 22.79
C ASN A 108 7.24 -28.18 22.12
N GLU A 109 7.32 -28.27 20.80
CA GLU A 109 8.59 -28.20 20.08
C GLU A 109 9.15 -26.77 20.11
N VAL A 110 8.30 -25.78 19.85
CA VAL A 110 8.66 -24.37 19.82
C VAL A 110 9.08 -23.85 21.20
N SER A 111 8.36 -24.23 22.25
CA SER A 111 8.60 -23.73 23.62
C SER A 111 9.82 -24.38 24.29
N ASN A 112 10.17 -25.61 23.91
CA ASN A 112 11.26 -26.37 24.55
C ASN A 112 12.62 -26.21 23.84
N GLN A 113 12.66 -25.59 22.67
CA GLN A 113 13.88 -25.42 21.88
C GLN A 113 14.29 -23.95 21.79
N SER A 114 15.60 -23.72 21.71
CA SER A 114 16.14 -22.40 21.42
C SER A 114 15.90 -22.04 19.94
N LEU A 115 15.84 -20.74 19.65
CA LEU A 115 15.70 -20.24 18.29
C LEU A 115 16.79 -20.77 17.36
N ASP A 116 18.04 -20.80 17.84
CA ASP A 116 19.19 -21.29 17.08
C ASP A 116 19.05 -22.78 16.72
N SER A 117 18.49 -23.59 17.62
CA SER A 117 18.24 -25.00 17.37
C SER A 117 17.16 -25.21 16.30
N LEU A 118 16.09 -24.41 16.34
CA LEU A 118 15.03 -24.44 15.33
C LEU A 118 15.56 -23.97 13.97
N MET A 119 16.37 -22.91 13.95
CA MET A 119 17.03 -22.42 12.73
C MET A 119 18.00 -23.46 12.16
N ALA A 120 18.79 -24.15 12.99
CA ALA A 120 19.66 -25.23 12.53
C ALA A 120 18.88 -26.41 11.93
N LYS A 121 17.66 -26.66 12.41
CA LYS A 121 16.82 -27.78 11.96
C LYS A 121 16.01 -27.47 10.69
N TYR A 122 15.41 -26.28 10.61
CA TYR A 122 14.46 -25.91 9.55
C TYR A 122 15.00 -24.87 8.57
N GLY A 123 16.12 -24.21 8.90
CA GLY A 123 16.79 -23.23 8.05
C GLY A 123 15.87 -22.11 7.58
N ASP A 124 16.05 -21.73 6.32
CA ASP A 124 15.33 -20.64 5.65
C ASP A 124 13.83 -20.92 5.46
N ALA A 125 13.36 -22.13 5.73
CA ALA A 125 11.95 -22.47 5.65
C ALA A 125 11.19 -22.12 6.95
N LEU A 126 11.91 -21.86 8.05
CA LEU A 126 11.32 -21.45 9.33
C LEU A 126 10.76 -20.03 9.24
N ARG A 127 9.52 -19.86 9.68
CA ARG A 127 8.84 -18.56 9.72
C ARG A 127 8.13 -18.36 11.05
N VAL A 128 7.98 -17.09 11.39
CA VAL A 128 7.15 -16.63 12.50
C VAL A 128 6.05 -15.76 11.91
N ALA A 129 4.81 -16.11 12.17
CA ALA A 129 3.63 -15.35 11.81
C ALA A 129 2.77 -15.08 13.04
N VAL A 130 1.71 -14.32 12.83
CA VAL A 130 0.58 -14.18 13.74
C VAL A 130 -0.65 -14.80 13.11
N GLU A 131 -1.65 -15.11 13.93
CA GLU A 131 -2.91 -15.68 13.45
C GLU A 131 -3.55 -14.80 12.35
N PRO A 132 -4.19 -15.40 11.33
CA PRO A 132 -4.79 -14.65 10.22
C PRO A 132 -5.80 -13.59 10.64
N ASP A 133 -6.53 -13.81 11.73
CA ASP A 133 -7.49 -12.83 12.27
C ASP A 133 -6.79 -11.58 12.82
N ILE A 134 -5.60 -11.74 13.40
CA ILE A 134 -4.78 -10.62 13.87
C ILE A 134 -4.16 -9.89 12.70
N CYS A 135 -3.67 -10.62 11.69
CA CYS A 135 -3.25 -10.02 10.42
C CYS A 135 -4.38 -9.14 9.85
N PHE A 136 -5.59 -9.68 9.78
CA PHE A 136 -6.75 -8.97 9.27
C PHE A 136 -7.05 -7.69 10.06
N VAL A 137 -7.06 -7.77 11.39
CA VAL A 137 -7.31 -6.62 12.27
C VAL A 137 -6.20 -5.57 12.15
N CYS A 138 -4.93 -5.98 12.10
CA CYS A 138 -3.82 -5.05 11.95
C CYS A 138 -3.84 -4.33 10.58
N LEU A 139 -4.23 -5.04 9.52
CA LEU A 139 -4.27 -4.51 8.16
C LEU A 139 -5.50 -3.61 7.92
N THR A 140 -6.65 -3.95 8.51
CA THR A 140 -7.93 -3.28 8.20
C THR A 140 -8.47 -2.41 9.34
N GLY A 141 -7.92 -2.54 10.55
CA GLY A 141 -8.43 -1.89 11.76
C GLY A 141 -9.78 -2.46 12.25
N SER A 142 -10.27 -3.56 11.68
CA SER A 142 -11.60 -4.11 11.96
C SER A 142 -11.54 -5.61 12.25
N HIS A 143 -12.31 -6.06 13.24
CA HIS A 143 -12.55 -7.49 13.50
C HIS A 143 -13.62 -8.08 12.57
N ILE A 144 -14.36 -7.22 11.86
CA ILE A 144 -15.44 -7.63 10.95
C ILE A 144 -14.98 -7.41 9.52
N ARG A 145 -15.01 -8.47 8.71
CA ARG A 145 -14.73 -8.37 7.27
C ARG A 145 -15.84 -7.58 6.58
N PRO A 146 -15.55 -6.39 6.00
CA PRO A 146 -16.55 -5.65 5.25
C PRO A 146 -16.99 -6.43 4.01
N SER A 147 -18.29 -6.43 3.71
CA SER A 147 -18.83 -7.14 2.53
C SER A 147 -18.26 -6.66 1.19
N LYS A 148 -17.76 -5.42 1.16
CA LYS A 148 -17.12 -4.79 0.00
C LYS A 148 -15.62 -5.11 -0.12
N LEU A 149 -14.99 -5.67 0.91
CA LEU A 149 -13.58 -6.09 0.87
C LEU A 149 -13.51 -7.46 0.20
N SER A 150 -13.21 -7.46 -1.09
CA SER A 150 -12.98 -8.70 -1.83
C SER A 150 -11.69 -9.38 -1.38
N ALA A 151 -11.60 -10.70 -1.57
CA ALA A 151 -10.38 -11.46 -1.28
C ALA A 151 -9.17 -10.94 -2.10
N ASN A 152 -9.40 -10.46 -3.32
CA ASN A 152 -8.35 -9.83 -4.13
C ASN A 152 -7.88 -8.49 -3.54
N ALA A 153 -8.82 -7.64 -3.10
CA ALA A 153 -8.48 -6.36 -2.47
C ALA A 153 -7.68 -6.56 -1.17
N TYR A 154 -8.01 -7.60 -0.40
CA TYR A 154 -7.25 -7.98 0.79
C TYR A 154 -5.83 -8.50 0.45
N ALA A 155 -5.69 -9.34 -0.58
CA ALA A 155 -4.39 -9.82 -1.04
C ALA A 155 -3.49 -8.67 -1.55
N VAL A 156 -4.06 -7.71 -2.29
CA VAL A 156 -3.36 -6.49 -2.70
C VAL A 156 -2.92 -5.67 -1.48
N LEU A 157 -3.77 -5.54 -0.46
CA LEU A 157 -3.42 -4.85 0.79
C LEU A 157 -2.26 -5.53 1.52
N GLN A 158 -2.23 -6.87 1.58
CA GLN A 158 -1.11 -7.64 2.13
C GLN A 158 0.19 -7.36 1.37
N LEU A 159 0.18 -7.30 0.03
CA LEU A 159 1.39 -6.96 -0.73
C LEU A 159 1.90 -5.54 -0.45
N ILE A 160 1.01 -4.56 -0.38
CA ILE A 160 1.37 -3.16 -0.12
C ILE A 160 2.00 -3.01 1.26
N THR A 161 1.39 -3.64 2.26
CA THR A 161 1.86 -3.55 3.65
C THR A 161 3.18 -4.28 3.86
N ARG A 162 3.39 -5.41 3.16
CA ARG A 162 4.70 -6.09 3.09
C ARG A 162 5.77 -5.21 2.44
N ALA A 163 5.42 -4.48 1.39
CA ALA A 163 6.34 -3.61 0.66
C ALA A 163 6.38 -2.16 1.19
N ARG A 164 5.85 -1.89 2.39
CA ARG A 164 5.65 -0.51 2.91
C ARG A 164 6.93 0.35 2.95
N THR A 165 8.10 -0.27 3.10
CA THR A 165 9.38 0.44 3.16
C THR A 165 9.94 0.80 1.79
N GLU A 166 9.69 -0.02 0.78
CA GLU A 166 10.27 0.12 -0.57
C GLU A 166 9.25 0.62 -1.61
N GLY A 167 7.96 0.50 -1.31
CA GLY A 167 6.87 0.63 -2.26
C GLY A 167 6.71 -0.61 -3.14
N ILE A 168 5.55 -0.72 -3.79
CA ILE A 168 5.29 -1.74 -4.81
C ILE A 168 4.50 -1.13 -5.96
N SER A 169 4.92 -1.42 -7.20
CA SER A 169 4.26 -0.91 -8.40
C SER A 169 3.02 -1.75 -8.77
N VAL A 170 2.08 -1.17 -9.52
CA VAL A 170 0.90 -1.89 -10.02
C VAL A 170 1.30 -3.03 -10.97
N THR A 171 2.37 -2.85 -11.73
CA THR A 171 2.91 -3.88 -12.62
C THR A 171 3.49 -5.05 -11.83
N ASP A 172 4.18 -4.78 -10.71
CA ASP A 172 4.66 -5.83 -9.80
C ASP A 172 3.52 -6.60 -9.13
N ILE A 173 2.48 -5.89 -8.67
CA ILE A 173 1.26 -6.52 -8.14
C ILE A 173 0.61 -7.40 -9.20
N SER A 174 0.48 -6.92 -10.44
CA SER A 174 -0.11 -7.68 -11.55
C SER A 174 0.68 -8.96 -11.85
N ARG A 175 2.01 -8.87 -11.82
CA ARG A 175 2.93 -9.99 -12.05
C ARG A 175 2.83 -11.05 -10.95
N GLN A 176 2.80 -10.63 -9.68
CA GLN A 176 2.71 -11.55 -8.54
C GLN A 176 1.32 -12.18 -8.40
N SER A 177 0.27 -11.42 -8.70
CA SER A 177 -1.12 -11.88 -8.57
C SER A 177 -1.62 -12.68 -9.77
N GLY A 178 -1.02 -12.48 -10.96
CA GLY A 178 -1.49 -13.05 -12.22
C GLY A 178 -2.78 -12.41 -12.74
N TYR A 179 -3.21 -11.29 -12.15
CA TYR A 179 -4.31 -10.44 -12.60
C TYR A 179 -3.81 -9.39 -13.58
N ASP A 180 -4.71 -8.89 -14.43
CA ASP A 180 -4.42 -7.74 -15.27
C ASP A 180 -4.22 -6.46 -14.42
N PRO A 181 -3.34 -5.53 -14.85
CA PRO A 181 -3.07 -4.29 -14.13
C PRO A 181 -4.32 -3.46 -13.79
N LYS A 182 -5.34 -3.46 -14.66
CA LYS A 182 -6.59 -2.72 -14.45
C LYS A 182 -7.39 -3.26 -13.26
N THR A 183 -7.49 -4.57 -13.14
CA THR A 183 -8.13 -5.23 -11.98
C THR A 183 -7.35 -4.98 -10.68
N CYS A 184 -6.03 -5.02 -10.72
CA CYS A 184 -5.17 -4.65 -9.58
C CYS A 184 -5.37 -3.19 -9.17
N PHE A 185 -5.43 -2.27 -10.14
CA PHE A 185 -5.65 -0.84 -9.92
C PHE A 185 -7.01 -0.55 -9.28
N ILE A 186 -8.09 -1.17 -9.77
CA ILE A 186 -9.42 -1.01 -9.17
C ILE A 186 -9.42 -1.49 -7.72
N SER A 187 -8.79 -2.65 -7.47
CA SER A 187 -8.67 -3.22 -6.12
C SER A 187 -7.87 -2.31 -5.19
N LEU A 188 -6.78 -1.72 -5.69
CA LEU A 188 -5.98 -0.72 -4.98
C LEU A 188 -6.79 0.52 -4.62
N LYS A 189 -7.54 1.07 -5.59
CA LYS A 189 -8.39 2.26 -5.38
C LYS A 189 -9.45 2.02 -4.31
N TYR A 190 -10.08 0.85 -4.32
CA TYR A 190 -11.00 0.48 -3.24
C TYR A 190 -10.26 0.43 -1.90
N SER A 191 -9.15 -0.30 -1.78
CA SER A 191 -8.39 -0.42 -0.53
C SER A 191 -7.91 0.93 0.03
N LEU A 192 -7.46 1.86 -0.82
CA LEU A 192 -7.07 3.22 -0.40
C LEU A 192 -8.27 4.06 0.04
N THR A 193 -9.42 3.93 -0.63
CA THR A 193 -10.66 4.62 -0.21
C THR A 193 -11.13 4.14 1.16
N TRP A 194 -10.96 2.85 1.47
CA TRP A 194 -11.22 2.30 2.80
C TRP A 194 -10.28 2.88 3.85
N ASP A 195 -8.99 2.94 3.56
CA ASP A 195 -7.96 3.46 4.47
C ASP A 195 -8.15 4.98 4.77
N ILE A 196 -8.71 5.74 3.82
CA ILE A 196 -9.10 7.15 4.05
C ILE A 196 -10.29 7.25 5.01
N SER A 197 -11.20 6.25 5.02
CA SER A 197 -12.39 6.26 5.88
C SER A 197 -12.10 5.84 7.33
N THR A 198 -11.07 5.03 7.55
CA THR A 198 -10.61 4.57 8.87
C THR A 198 -9.40 5.38 9.34
N LYS A 199 -9.61 6.66 9.69
CA LYS A 199 -8.59 7.49 10.35
C LYS A 199 -7.96 6.74 11.55
N SER A 200 -6.66 6.41 11.53
CA SER A 200 -5.68 6.83 12.55
C SER A 200 -4.22 6.39 12.25
N LYS A 201 -3.26 7.26 12.58
CA LYS A 201 -1.86 6.97 12.97
C LYS A 201 -0.82 6.52 11.92
N TRP A 202 -0.80 7.13 10.74
CA TRP A 202 0.40 7.05 9.88
C TRP A 202 1.01 8.44 9.74
N GLY A 203 2.20 8.60 10.30
CA GLY A 203 2.87 9.88 10.52
C GLY A 203 3.90 10.28 9.46
N GLU A 204 3.69 9.95 8.18
CA GLU A 204 4.52 10.48 7.08
C GLU A 204 3.70 10.85 5.82
N PRO A 205 4.15 11.83 5.01
CA PRO A 205 3.33 12.43 3.97
C PRO A 205 3.15 11.53 2.76
N ARG A 206 1.89 11.22 2.47
CA ARG A 206 1.37 10.33 1.41
C ARG A 206 1.37 10.95 0.00
N SER A 207 2.28 11.85 -0.34
CA SER A 207 2.16 12.72 -1.54
C SER A 207 2.85 12.21 -2.82
N THR A 208 3.75 11.23 -2.74
CA THR A 208 4.48 10.72 -3.92
C THR A 208 3.77 9.59 -4.64
N PHE A 209 3.01 8.76 -3.91
CA PHE A 209 2.36 7.56 -4.46
C PHE A 209 1.16 7.90 -5.36
N GLU A 210 0.42 8.95 -5.06
CA GLU A 210 -0.76 9.36 -5.84
C GLU A 210 -0.37 9.88 -7.25
N ALA A 211 0.78 10.54 -7.37
CA ALA A 211 1.22 11.18 -8.61
C ALA A 211 1.77 10.21 -9.67
N GLU A 212 2.44 9.13 -9.25
CA GLU A 212 2.97 8.10 -10.16
C GLU A 212 1.89 7.12 -10.63
N ILE A 213 0.87 6.88 -9.79
CA ILE A 213 -0.23 5.95 -10.07
C ILE A 213 -1.26 6.55 -11.06
N GLU A 214 -1.47 7.86 -11.05
CA GLU A 214 -2.37 8.52 -12.00
C GLU A 214 -1.80 8.55 -13.43
N CYS A 215 -0.47 8.65 -13.58
CA CYS A 215 0.18 8.64 -14.89
C CYS A 215 0.00 7.31 -15.65
N ALA A 216 0.04 6.17 -14.95
CA ALA A 216 -0.07 4.85 -15.56
C ALA A 216 -1.53 4.47 -15.94
N ALA A 217 -2.54 5.08 -15.29
CA ALA A 217 -3.95 4.78 -15.55
C ALA A 217 -4.53 5.48 -16.79
N GLU A 218 -3.87 6.54 -17.29
CA GLU A 218 -4.30 7.30 -18.47
C GLU A 218 -3.65 6.80 -19.78
N GLU A 219 -2.75 5.82 -19.73
CA GLU A 219 -2.07 5.28 -20.92
C GLU A 219 -2.98 4.40 -21.79
N ASP A 220 -4.01 3.74 -21.22
CA ASP A 220 -4.80 2.70 -21.92
C ASP A 220 -6.33 2.94 -22.03
N ASN A 221 -6.86 4.14 -21.72
CA ASN A 221 -8.29 4.46 -21.88
C ASN A 221 -8.54 5.25 -23.20
N GLU A 222 -8.60 4.54 -24.33
CA GLU A 222 -9.35 4.94 -25.52
C GLU A 222 -10.75 4.33 -25.42
N GLU A 223 -11.69 4.98 -24.72
CA GLU A 223 -13.11 4.83 -25.03
C GLU A 223 -13.92 5.98 -24.39
N ASP A 224 -14.84 6.51 -25.20
CA ASP A 224 -15.65 7.70 -24.97
C ASP A 224 -16.47 7.63 -23.69
N ASP A 225 -16.41 8.71 -22.92
CA ASP A 225 -17.39 9.01 -21.89
C ASP A 225 -17.62 10.53 -21.97
N GLU A 226 -18.66 10.93 -22.71
CA GLU A 226 -19.30 12.24 -22.52
C GLU A 226 -19.81 12.30 -21.08
N VAL A 227 -19.36 13.28 -20.30
CA VAL A 227 -19.95 13.55 -18.99
C VAL A 227 -20.43 14.99 -18.95
N ASP A 228 -21.71 15.05 -18.61
CA ASP A 228 -22.65 16.14 -18.53
C ASP A 228 -22.13 17.39 -17.79
N GLY A 229 -22.55 18.54 -18.31
CA GLY A 229 -22.18 19.86 -17.82
C GLY A 229 -22.96 20.23 -16.57
N ALA A 230 -22.36 20.04 -15.39
CA ALA A 230 -22.82 20.67 -14.16
C ALA A 230 -21.90 21.84 -13.79
N ASN A 231 -22.36 23.04 -14.13
CA ASN A 231 -21.82 24.32 -13.67
C ASN A 231 -21.81 24.34 -12.12
N GLN A 232 -20.63 24.29 -11.51
CA GLN A 232 -20.45 24.73 -10.12
C GLN A 232 -19.57 25.98 -10.14
N GLU A 233 -20.22 27.13 -9.94
CA GLU A 233 -19.57 28.43 -9.82
C GLU A 233 -18.58 28.41 -8.65
N PHE A 234 -17.28 28.42 -8.95
CA PHE A 234 -16.24 28.68 -7.97
C PHE A 234 -16.11 30.19 -7.76
N THR A 235 -16.45 30.63 -6.55
CA THR A 235 -16.35 32.02 -6.09
C THR A 235 -14.90 32.37 -5.70
N ALA A 236 -14.01 32.42 -6.68
CA ALA A 236 -12.78 33.20 -6.56
C ALA A 236 -12.96 34.48 -7.40
N ASN A 237 -12.78 35.64 -6.77
CA ASN A 237 -13.05 36.97 -7.36
C ASN A 237 -12.03 37.39 -8.45
N ILE A 238 -11.43 36.42 -9.14
CA ILE A 238 -10.49 36.61 -10.24
C ILE A 238 -11.13 36.03 -11.49
N GLN A 239 -11.60 36.90 -12.38
CA GLN A 239 -11.93 36.51 -13.74
C GLN A 239 -10.66 36.49 -14.57
N PHE A 240 -10.32 35.33 -15.10
CA PHE A 240 -9.31 35.19 -16.14
C PHE A 240 -9.98 35.31 -17.50
N GLU A 241 -9.32 35.99 -18.46
CA GLU A 241 -9.77 35.98 -19.85
C GLU A 241 -9.80 34.54 -20.38
N PRO A 242 -10.81 34.13 -21.17
CA PRO A 242 -10.89 32.77 -21.69
C PRO A 242 -9.62 32.37 -22.43
N ILE A 243 -9.13 31.16 -22.19
CA ILE A 243 -8.00 30.58 -22.92
C ILE A 243 -8.42 29.32 -23.67
N ASP A 244 -7.98 29.24 -24.92
CA ASP A 244 -8.14 28.06 -25.78
C ASP A 244 -6.85 27.23 -25.88
N ASN A 245 -6.90 26.07 -26.55
CA ASN A 245 -5.78 25.13 -26.72
C ASN A 245 -4.46 25.75 -27.20
N ARG A 246 -4.53 26.82 -28.01
CA ARG A 246 -3.33 27.53 -28.48
C ARG A 246 -2.55 28.13 -27.32
N HIS A 247 -3.22 28.61 -26.28
CA HIS A 247 -2.62 29.19 -25.08
C HIS A 247 -2.09 28.11 -24.13
N MET A 248 -2.72 26.94 -24.10
CA MET A 248 -2.28 25.77 -23.32
C MET A 248 -0.95 25.21 -23.83
N SER A 249 -0.66 25.43 -25.10
CA SER A 249 0.63 25.06 -25.69
C SER A 249 1.80 25.89 -25.11
N THR A 250 1.51 27.06 -24.53
CA THR A 250 2.49 28.02 -24.02
C THR A 250 2.60 27.93 -22.50
N ILE A 251 3.60 27.19 -22.01
CA ILE A 251 3.83 26.92 -20.57
C ILE A 251 3.93 28.22 -19.73
N ALA A 252 4.51 29.28 -20.29
CA ALA A 252 4.64 30.56 -19.60
C ALA A 252 3.29 31.20 -19.24
N VAL A 253 2.29 31.10 -20.13
CA VAL A 253 0.94 31.67 -19.92
C VAL A 253 0.21 30.89 -18.82
N VAL A 254 0.30 29.56 -18.87
CA VAL A 254 -0.26 28.67 -17.84
C VAL A 254 0.36 28.94 -16.47
N LYS A 255 1.69 29.00 -16.40
CA LYS A 255 2.44 29.27 -15.15
C LYS A 255 2.08 30.63 -14.54
N ALA A 256 1.97 31.67 -15.37
CA ALA A 256 1.61 33.01 -14.92
C ALA A 256 0.20 33.05 -14.31
N ARG A 257 -0.76 32.34 -14.92
CA ARG A 257 -2.15 32.28 -14.43
C ARG A 257 -2.29 31.45 -13.16
N ILE A 258 -1.61 30.30 -13.08
CA ILE A 258 -1.56 29.51 -11.84
C ILE A 258 -0.93 30.33 -10.71
N LYS A 259 0.20 31.02 -10.95
CA LYS A 259 0.80 31.93 -9.95
C LYS A 259 -0.17 33.01 -9.51
N ARG A 260 -0.92 33.62 -10.44
CA ARG A 260 -1.90 34.67 -10.14
C ARG A 260 -3.09 34.12 -9.34
N LEU A 261 -3.58 32.93 -9.67
CA LEU A 261 -4.65 32.25 -8.95
C LEU A 261 -4.22 31.94 -7.51
N LEU A 262 -3.07 31.27 -7.33
CA LEU A 262 -2.60 30.87 -6.00
C LEU A 262 -2.32 32.07 -5.08
N ARG A 263 -1.86 33.21 -5.61
CA ARG A 263 -1.65 34.44 -4.81
C ARG A 263 -2.92 35.01 -4.16
N HIS A 264 -4.09 34.70 -4.69
CA HIS A 264 -5.36 35.23 -4.22
C HIS A 264 -6.23 34.16 -3.54
N MET A 265 -5.73 32.92 -3.42
CA MET A 265 -6.39 31.86 -2.67
C MET A 265 -5.95 31.89 -1.20
N PRO A 266 -6.86 31.64 -0.24
CA PRO A 266 -6.49 31.50 1.15
C PRO A 266 -5.47 30.36 1.30
N ASN A 267 -4.33 30.64 1.92
CA ASN A 267 -3.19 29.73 2.12
C ASN A 267 -2.43 29.31 0.85
N GLY A 268 -2.69 29.92 -0.30
CA GLY A 268 -1.98 29.60 -1.54
C GLY A 268 -2.23 28.19 -2.07
N LEU A 269 -3.36 27.58 -1.70
CA LEU A 269 -3.74 26.22 -2.08
C LEU A 269 -4.99 26.24 -2.96
N HIS A 270 -5.00 25.40 -4.00
CA HIS A 270 -6.15 25.23 -4.88
C HIS A 270 -6.33 23.74 -5.21
N VAL A 271 -7.57 23.26 -5.26
CA VAL A 271 -7.89 21.87 -5.62
C VAL A 271 -7.58 21.66 -7.11
N TYR A 272 -6.72 20.69 -7.40
CA TYR A 272 -6.21 20.42 -8.75
C TYR A 272 -7.34 20.16 -9.77
N ARG A 273 -8.39 19.45 -9.36
CA ARG A 273 -9.56 19.08 -10.18
C ARG A 273 -10.24 20.26 -10.88
N HIS A 274 -10.23 21.44 -10.27
CA HIS A 274 -10.89 22.65 -10.80
C HIS A 274 -9.90 23.68 -11.33
N LEU A 275 -8.61 23.35 -11.39
CA LEU A 275 -7.56 24.31 -11.74
C LEU A 275 -7.74 24.87 -13.15
N LEU A 276 -8.17 24.04 -14.10
CA LEU A 276 -8.41 24.40 -15.50
C LEU A 276 -9.49 25.48 -15.65
N GLU A 277 -10.64 25.24 -15.05
CA GLU A 277 -11.78 26.16 -15.08
C GLU A 277 -11.39 27.46 -14.35
N ALA A 278 -10.67 27.34 -13.23
CA ALA A 278 -10.22 28.48 -12.43
C ALA A 278 -9.18 29.37 -13.14
N ILE A 279 -8.38 28.86 -14.08
CA ILE A 279 -7.45 29.68 -14.89
C ILE A 279 -8.07 30.19 -16.20
N GLY A 280 -9.38 30.02 -16.38
CA GLY A 280 -10.14 30.52 -17.53
C GLY A 280 -10.15 29.57 -18.74
N PHE A 281 -9.81 28.29 -18.56
CA PHE A 281 -9.88 27.30 -19.63
C PHE A 281 -11.28 26.69 -19.70
N LYS A 282 -12.03 27.04 -20.74
CA LYS A 282 -13.36 26.48 -21.01
C LYS A 282 -13.21 25.15 -21.75
N SER A 283 -12.74 24.10 -21.06
CA SER A 283 -12.61 22.79 -21.70
C SER A 283 -13.96 22.11 -21.79
N THR A 284 -14.40 21.83 -23.02
CA THR A 284 -15.49 20.89 -23.28
C THR A 284 -14.99 19.47 -23.56
N LEU A 285 -13.68 19.26 -23.81
CA LEU A 285 -13.12 18.01 -24.34
C LEU A 285 -12.01 17.42 -23.45
N LYS A 286 -12.16 16.13 -23.08
CA LYS A 286 -11.21 15.35 -22.24
C LYS A 286 -9.75 15.41 -22.73
N LYS A 287 -9.53 15.44 -24.04
CA LYS A 287 -8.19 15.49 -24.67
C LYS A 287 -7.37 16.72 -24.24
N GLU A 288 -8.04 17.83 -23.99
CA GLU A 288 -7.41 19.09 -23.63
C GLU A 288 -7.01 19.12 -22.16
N ARG A 289 -7.81 18.48 -21.29
CA ARG A 289 -7.48 18.29 -19.87
C ARG A 289 -6.22 17.42 -19.71
N ARG A 290 -6.05 16.39 -20.55
CA ARG A 290 -4.86 15.52 -20.57
C ARG A 290 -3.58 16.27 -20.96
N VAL A 291 -3.65 17.14 -21.98
CA VAL A 291 -2.51 17.99 -22.39
C VAL A 291 -2.10 18.93 -21.25
N PHE A 292 -3.06 19.42 -20.47
CA PHE A 292 -2.77 20.24 -19.30
C PHE A 292 -2.15 19.44 -18.16
N THR A 293 -2.70 18.27 -17.80
CA THR A 293 -2.21 17.46 -16.68
C THR A 293 -0.75 17.05 -16.85
N HIS A 294 -0.32 16.70 -18.06
CA HIS A 294 1.10 16.43 -18.33
C HIS A 294 2.01 17.67 -18.31
N ARG A 295 1.44 18.87 -18.50
CA ARG A 295 2.21 20.12 -18.62
C ARG A 295 2.30 20.91 -17.33
N VAL A 296 1.33 20.80 -16.42
CA VAL A 296 1.36 21.49 -15.11
C VAL A 296 2.57 21.09 -14.27
N PRO A 297 2.92 19.80 -14.12
CA PRO A 297 4.15 19.41 -13.41
C PRO A 297 5.42 20.01 -14.03
N ARG A 298 5.49 20.09 -15.37
CA ARG A 298 6.59 20.76 -16.07
C ARG A 298 6.59 22.28 -15.93
N ALA A 299 5.43 22.90 -15.70
CA ALA A 299 5.30 24.33 -15.46
C ALA A 299 5.68 24.70 -14.01
N THR A 300 5.44 23.79 -13.06
CA THR A 300 5.73 23.97 -11.62
C THR A 300 7.14 23.51 -11.23
N GLN A 301 7.78 22.63 -12.00
CA GLN A 301 9.20 22.30 -11.84
C GLN A 301 10.10 23.42 -12.40
N GLY A 302 10.93 23.99 -11.52
CA GLY A 302 11.84 25.11 -11.77
C GLY A 302 11.71 26.16 -10.66
N PRO A 303 12.81 26.79 -10.23
CA PRO A 303 12.84 27.60 -9.01
C PRO A 303 11.77 28.69 -9.05
N LEU A 304 10.96 28.73 -8.00
CA LEU A 304 10.04 29.82 -7.71
C LEU A 304 10.86 30.99 -7.18
N HIS A 305 11.52 31.72 -8.07
CA HIS A 305 11.85 33.13 -7.83
C HIS A 305 10.61 33.99 -8.14
#